data_AF-A0A662XVM1-F1
#
_entry.id   AF-A0A662XVM1-F1
#
_cell.length_a   1.000
_cell.length_b   1.000
_cell.length_c   1.000
_cell.angle_alpha   90.00
_cell.angle_beta   90.00
_cell.angle_gamma   90.00
#
_symmetry.space_group_name_H-M   'P 1'
#
loop_
_entity.id
_entity.type
_entity.pdbx_description
1 polymer ?
#
loop_
_entity_poly.entity_id
_entity_poly.type
_entity_poly.pdbx_seq_one_letter_code
_entity_poly.pdbx_strand_id
1 'polypeptide(L)'
;MPLDGYVLDPPLKSGAHSTREAAGEPTAEFKREQPPLPPIGESADAQAVSILSLVSGDVRRRRAEQERRDDQLLAAFAVARVLARQKLPTETFMEFAAALRKAGETYVIPEPYYVVAFINGMGYEETARLLRATKPVDLTAAAKEAIWVQRSDGASQPPPLPLERGKRRRTDMRNAPSAGYTTQLPPRKRTRRDSGSCYTCHKFGHYARACPKRWGSP
;
A
#
# COMPACT_ATOMS: atom_id res chain seq x y z
N MET A 1 1.74 -23.14 36.31
CA MET A 1 2.57 -22.53 37.37
C MET A 1 3.47 -23.61 37.93
N PRO A 2 4.80 -23.42 38.08
CA PRO A 2 5.69 -22.35 37.58
C PRO A 2 6.42 -22.81 36.29
N LEU A 3 6.80 -22.02 35.27
CA LEU A 3 7.45 -20.70 35.15
C LEU A 3 8.94 -20.70 35.53
N ASP A 4 9.78 -21.31 34.69
CA ASP A 4 11.23 -21.04 34.68
C ASP A 4 11.51 -19.82 33.80
N GLY A 5 11.81 -18.71 34.48
CA GLY A 5 12.17 -17.43 33.90
C GLY A 5 13.64 -17.39 33.49
N TYR A 6 13.89 -17.01 32.25
CA TYR A 6 15.19 -16.51 31.83
C TYR A 6 15.23 -15.00 32.00
N VAL A 7 15.87 -14.57 33.09
CA VAL A 7 16.25 -13.17 33.36
C VAL A 7 17.58 -12.90 32.65
N LEU A 8 17.57 -11.90 31.78
CA LEU A 8 18.77 -11.22 31.30
C LEU A 8 19.35 -10.38 32.44
N ASP A 9 20.65 -10.45 32.69
CA ASP A 9 21.42 -9.28 33.15
C ASP A 9 22.93 -9.43 32.89
N PRO A 10 23.65 -8.30 32.73
CA PRO A 10 24.93 -8.17 32.02
C PRO A 10 26.16 -8.23 32.95
N PRO A 11 27.40 -8.34 32.44
CA PRO A 11 28.57 -8.12 33.28
C PRO A 11 28.96 -6.62 33.29
N LEU A 12 28.55 -5.94 34.36
CA LEU A 12 29.26 -4.76 34.89
C LEU A 12 29.99 -5.18 36.17
N LYS A 13 31.32 -5.19 36.14
CA LYS A 13 32.21 -5.13 37.33
C LYS A 13 33.44 -4.31 36.92
N SER A 14 33.49 -3.02 37.27
CA SER A 14 33.97 -2.45 38.54
C SER A 14 35.49 -2.41 38.60
N GLY A 15 36.05 -1.20 38.50
CA GLY A 15 37.47 -0.94 38.70
C GLY A 15 37.87 -0.88 40.17
N ALA A 16 39.18 -0.92 40.40
CA ALA A 16 39.82 -0.36 41.58
C ALA A 16 41.27 0.03 41.24
N HIS A 17 41.64 1.21 41.73
CA HIS A 17 42.91 1.89 41.60
C HIS A 17 44.07 1.15 42.31
N SER A 18 45.28 1.30 41.77
CA SER A 18 46.45 1.91 42.44
C SER A 18 47.75 1.28 41.94
N THR A 19 48.60 2.06 41.26
CA THR A 19 49.95 2.45 41.71
C THR A 19 50.62 3.29 40.63
N ARG A 20 51.20 4.40 41.08
CA ARG A 20 51.88 5.43 40.31
C ARG A 20 53.37 5.13 40.38
N GLU A 21 53.98 4.72 39.27
CA GLU A 21 55.44 4.77 39.10
C GLU A 21 55.79 5.28 37.70
N ALA A 22 56.76 6.16 37.70
CA ALA A 22 57.27 6.94 36.60
C ALA A 22 58.19 6.11 35.69
N ALA A 23 58.16 6.40 34.38
CA ALA A 23 59.31 6.66 33.53
C ALA A 23 58.99 6.32 32.06
N GLY A 24 59.28 7.27 31.16
CA GLY A 24 59.32 7.06 29.72
C GLY A 24 58.28 7.87 28.97
N GLU A 25 58.63 9.11 28.61
CA GLU A 25 58.05 9.78 27.45
C GLU A 25 58.27 8.91 26.21
N PRO A 26 57.25 8.53 25.43
CA PRO A 26 57.43 8.40 24.01
C PRO A 26 57.24 9.79 23.44
N THR A 27 58.34 10.48 23.14
CA THR A 27 58.35 11.52 22.11
C THR A 27 57.93 10.86 20.80
N ALA A 28 56.62 10.68 20.63
CA ALA A 28 56.02 10.37 19.35
C ALA A 28 56.21 11.63 18.51
N GLU A 29 57.31 11.66 17.77
CA GLU A 29 57.50 12.56 16.65
C GLU A 29 56.22 12.51 15.81
N PHE A 30 55.40 13.55 15.97
CA PHE A 30 54.32 13.87 15.07
C PHE A 30 55.00 14.27 13.76
N LYS A 31 55.41 13.25 13.01
CA LYS A 31 55.94 13.38 11.67
C LYS A 31 54.76 13.86 10.84
N ARG A 32 54.60 15.20 10.80
CA ARG A 32 53.81 15.87 9.79
C ARG A 32 54.38 15.34 8.48
N GLU A 33 53.70 14.38 7.86
CA GLU A 33 53.90 14.12 6.45
C GLU A 33 53.58 15.45 5.77
N GLN A 34 54.63 16.22 5.51
CA GLN A 34 54.54 17.36 4.62
C GLN A 34 54.06 16.82 3.28
N PRO A 35 53.00 17.39 2.69
CA PRO A 35 52.69 17.06 1.31
C PRO A 35 53.95 17.26 0.46
N PRO A 36 54.22 16.38 -0.52
CA PRO A 36 55.45 16.45 -1.31
C PRO A 36 55.61 17.86 -1.88
N LEU A 37 56.77 18.48 -1.61
CA LEU A 37 57.10 19.78 -2.15
C LEU A 37 57.03 19.70 -3.69
N PRO A 38 56.38 20.67 -4.36
CA PRO A 38 56.24 20.64 -5.81
C PRO A 38 57.62 20.76 -6.47
N PRO A 39 57.80 20.17 -7.68
CA PRO A 39 59.04 20.29 -8.43
C PRO A 39 59.36 21.77 -8.68
N ILE A 40 60.60 22.15 -8.40
CA ILE A 40 61.11 23.51 -8.59
C ILE A 40 61.18 23.75 -10.11
N GLY A 41 60.16 24.40 -10.67
CA GLY A 41 60.10 24.69 -12.10
C GLY A 41 58.75 25.17 -12.66
N GLU A 42 57.64 25.03 -11.93
CA GLU A 42 56.32 25.51 -12.39
C GLU A 42 55.95 26.85 -11.75
N SER A 43 55.51 27.82 -12.56
CA SER A 43 55.06 29.13 -12.07
C SER A 43 53.96 28.97 -11.03
N ALA A 44 53.88 29.91 -10.07
CA ALA A 44 52.82 29.91 -9.06
C ALA A 44 51.41 29.83 -9.70
N ASP A 45 51.25 30.39 -10.89
CA ASP A 45 50.03 30.34 -11.69
C ASP A 45 49.71 28.92 -12.19
N ALA A 46 50.71 28.15 -12.64
CA ALA A 46 50.53 26.76 -13.07
C ALA A 46 50.13 25.85 -11.89
N GLN A 47 50.72 26.07 -10.72
CA GLN A 47 50.36 25.36 -9.50
C GLN A 47 48.93 25.70 -9.05
N ALA A 48 48.55 26.98 -9.12
CA ALA A 48 47.19 27.43 -8.81
C ALA A 48 46.15 26.81 -9.76
N VAL A 49 46.43 26.72 -11.06
CA VAL A 49 45.55 26.07 -12.05
C VAL A 49 45.36 24.58 -11.75
N SER A 50 46.43 23.87 -11.36
CA SER A 50 46.36 22.44 -11.00
C SER A 50 45.49 22.20 -9.76
N ILE A 51 45.66 23.02 -8.71
CA ILE A 51 44.84 22.96 -7.48
C ILE A 51 43.37 23.27 -7.80
N LEU A 52 43.08 24.31 -8.59
CA LEU A 52 41.72 24.67 -8.98
C LEU A 52 41.03 23.57 -9.80
N SER A 53 41.79 22.86 -10.64
CA SER A 53 41.28 21.70 -11.41
C SER A 53 40.88 20.54 -10.49
N LEU A 54 41.74 20.19 -9.52
CA LEU A 54 41.45 19.16 -8.51
C LEU A 54 40.22 19.51 -7.67
N VAL A 55 40.15 20.75 -7.15
CA VAL A 55 39.01 21.23 -6.36
C VAL A 55 37.73 21.22 -7.21
N SER A 56 37.81 21.63 -8.47
CA SER A 56 36.67 21.58 -9.41
C SER A 56 36.21 20.14 -9.67
N GLY A 57 37.15 19.20 -9.79
CA GLY A 57 36.86 17.77 -9.91
C GLY A 57 36.15 17.21 -8.67
N ASP A 58 36.63 17.56 -7.48
CA ASP A 58 36.04 17.14 -6.21
C ASP A 58 34.62 17.70 -6.01
N VAL A 59 34.39 18.97 -6.38
CA VAL A 59 33.05 19.58 -6.34
C VAL A 59 32.09 18.85 -7.28
N ARG A 60 32.50 18.55 -8.51
CA ARG A 60 31.69 17.78 -9.47
C ARG A 60 31.38 16.38 -8.94
N ARG A 61 32.37 15.70 -8.35
CA ARG A 61 32.20 14.37 -7.76
C ARG A 61 31.21 14.40 -6.59
N ARG A 62 31.35 15.35 -5.66
CA ARG A 62 30.43 15.53 -4.54
C ARG A 62 29.01 15.80 -5.00
N ARG A 63 28.83 16.62 -6.05
CA ARG A 63 27.53 16.86 -6.67
C ARG A 63 26.92 15.59 -7.26
N ALA A 64 27.69 14.82 -8.03
CA ALA A 64 27.21 13.56 -8.59
C ALA A 64 26.91 12.50 -7.50
N GLU A 65 27.65 12.49 -6.40
CA GLU A 65 27.34 11.68 -5.21
C GLU A 65 26.05 12.14 -4.53
N GLN A 66 25.83 13.46 -4.44
CA GLN A 66 24.61 14.03 -3.88
C GLN A 66 23.40 13.69 -4.73
N GLU A 67 23.47 13.89 -6.05
CA GLU A 67 22.40 13.56 -6.99
C GLU A 67 22.03 12.07 -6.90
N ARG A 68 23.02 11.16 -6.81
CA ARG A 68 22.77 9.72 -6.57
C ARG A 68 22.08 9.43 -5.24
N ARG A 69 22.44 10.14 -4.17
CA ARG A 69 21.79 9.99 -2.86
C ARG A 69 20.34 10.48 -2.91
N ASP A 70 20.11 11.62 -3.56
CA ASP A 70 18.78 12.20 -3.71
C ASP A 70 17.88 11.28 -4.55
N ASP A 71 18.39 10.71 -5.64
CA ASP A 71 17.69 9.69 -6.44
C ASP A 71 17.36 8.44 -5.62
N GLN A 72 18.29 7.97 -4.80
CA GLN A 72 18.08 6.82 -3.92
C GLN A 72 17.00 7.10 -2.86
N LEU A 73 16.97 8.30 -2.29
CA LEU A 73 15.94 8.73 -1.36
C LEU A 73 14.57 8.79 -2.04
N LEU A 74 14.49 9.36 -3.24
CA LEU A 74 13.25 9.43 -4.00
C LEU A 74 12.71 8.03 -4.35
N ALA A 75 13.59 7.11 -4.74
CA ALA A 75 13.23 5.72 -4.97
C ALA A 75 12.69 5.05 -3.69
N ALA A 76 13.32 5.30 -2.54
CA ALA A 76 12.85 4.79 -1.26
C ALA A 76 11.47 5.36 -0.88
N PHE A 77 11.22 6.65 -1.11
CA PHE A 77 9.90 7.26 -0.91
C PHE A 77 8.84 6.66 -1.84
N ALA A 78 9.20 6.33 -3.08
CA ALA A 78 8.28 5.67 -4.00
C ALA A 78 7.87 4.26 -3.49
N VAL A 79 8.84 3.48 -3.00
CA VAL A 79 8.56 2.18 -2.37
C VAL A 79 7.68 2.36 -1.13
N ALA A 80 7.98 3.33 -0.28
CA ALA A 80 7.17 3.63 0.91
C ALA A 80 5.72 4.01 0.54
N ARG A 81 5.53 4.80 -0.53
CA ARG A 81 4.20 5.17 -1.04
C ARG A 81 3.41 3.95 -1.52
N VAL A 82 4.06 3.03 -2.22
CA VAL A 82 3.45 1.77 -2.66
C VAL A 82 3.05 0.92 -1.45
N LEU A 83 3.95 0.74 -0.47
CA LEU A 83 3.69 -0.07 0.73
C LEU A 83 2.61 0.52 1.64
N ALA A 84 2.45 1.84 1.68
CA ALA A 84 1.45 2.51 2.51
C ALA A 84 0.04 2.53 1.90
N ARG A 85 -0.12 2.14 0.63
CA ARG A 85 -1.40 2.21 -0.08
C ARG A 85 -2.34 1.09 0.38
N GLN A 86 -3.44 1.46 1.03
CA GLN A 86 -4.50 0.53 1.44
C GLN A 86 -5.59 0.42 0.39
N LYS A 87 -6.23 -0.73 0.23
CA LYS A 87 -7.36 -0.94 -0.69
C LYS A 87 -8.59 -0.13 -0.23
N LEU A 88 -9.25 0.56 -1.15
CA LEU A 88 -10.51 1.24 -0.81
C LEU A 88 -11.69 0.24 -0.71
N PRO A 89 -12.73 0.54 0.08
CA PRO A 89 -13.90 -0.34 0.19
C PRO A 89 -14.64 -0.55 -1.13
N THR A 90 -14.68 0.47 -1.98
CA THR A 90 -15.36 0.46 -3.29
C THR A 90 -14.51 -0.10 -4.43
N GLU A 91 -13.21 -0.28 -4.20
CA GLU A 91 -12.24 -0.70 -5.20
C GLU A 91 -12.20 -2.23 -5.27
N THR A 92 -12.10 -2.78 -6.47
CA THR A 92 -11.87 -4.22 -6.68
C THR A 92 -10.40 -4.58 -6.43
N PHE A 93 -10.08 -5.86 -6.25
CA PHE A 93 -8.67 -6.26 -6.10
C PHE A 93 -7.82 -5.94 -7.34
N MET A 94 -8.40 -6.04 -8.54
CA MET A 94 -7.70 -5.70 -9.78
C MET A 94 -7.43 -4.21 -9.91
N GLU A 95 -8.40 -3.36 -9.53
CA GLU A 95 -8.22 -1.91 -9.50
C GLU A 95 -7.17 -1.51 -8.47
N PHE A 96 -7.17 -2.15 -7.30
CA PHE A 96 -6.16 -1.93 -6.27
C PHE A 96 -4.75 -2.33 -6.75
N ALA A 97 -4.62 -3.48 -7.40
CA ALA A 97 -3.37 -3.88 -8.05
C ALA A 97 -2.90 -2.85 -9.09
N ALA A 98 -3.80 -2.36 -9.95
CA ALA A 98 -3.48 -1.32 -10.92
C ALA A 98 -3.07 0.01 -10.24
N ALA A 99 -3.74 0.37 -9.14
CA ALA A 99 -3.41 1.56 -8.36
C ALA A 99 -2.02 1.46 -7.70
N LEU A 100 -1.61 0.28 -7.25
CA LEU A 100 -0.26 0.04 -6.74
C LEU A 100 0.79 0.26 -7.83
N ARG A 101 0.57 -0.29 -9.03
CA ARG A 101 1.46 -0.06 -10.19
C ARG A 101 1.57 1.42 -10.53
N LYS A 102 0.44 2.11 -10.59
CA LYS A 102 0.39 3.55 -10.85
C LYS A 102 1.12 4.35 -9.76
N ALA A 103 1.05 3.93 -8.50
CA ALA A 103 1.80 4.55 -7.41
C ALA A 103 3.31 4.31 -7.50
N GLY A 104 3.76 3.28 -8.22
CA GLY A 104 5.17 2.99 -8.44
C GLY A 104 5.71 3.44 -9.80
N GLU A 105 4.86 3.89 -10.73
CA GLU A 105 5.20 4.14 -12.15
C GLU A 105 6.40 5.08 -12.37
N THR A 106 6.63 6.01 -11.45
CA THR A 106 7.74 6.96 -11.53
C THR A 106 9.12 6.31 -11.32
N TYR A 107 9.18 5.12 -10.71
CA TYR A 107 10.43 4.43 -10.37
C TYR A 107 10.38 2.93 -10.69
N VAL A 108 11.53 2.34 -10.99
CA VAL A 108 11.63 0.89 -11.21
C VAL A 108 11.61 0.18 -9.86
N ILE A 109 10.41 -0.07 -9.35
CA ILE A 109 10.20 -0.83 -8.11
C ILE A 109 10.13 -2.33 -8.47
N PRO A 110 10.92 -3.20 -7.79
CA PRO A 110 10.85 -4.63 -8.03
C PRO A 110 9.49 -5.24 -7.73
N GLU A 111 9.09 -6.26 -8.51
CA GLU A 111 7.80 -6.96 -8.39
C GLU A 111 7.42 -7.39 -6.96
N PRO A 112 8.33 -7.96 -6.15
CA PRO A 112 7.99 -8.45 -4.81
C PRO A 112 7.43 -7.37 -3.88
N TYR A 113 7.85 -6.10 -4.05
CA TYR A 113 7.34 -5.00 -3.24
C TYR A 113 5.87 -4.72 -3.51
N TYR A 114 5.41 -4.88 -4.75
CA TYR A 114 3.99 -4.73 -5.07
C TYR A 114 3.15 -5.84 -4.46
N VAL A 115 3.63 -7.08 -4.48
CA VAL A 115 2.95 -8.22 -3.84
C VAL A 115 2.83 -8.00 -2.33
N VAL A 116 3.92 -7.58 -1.68
CA VAL A 116 3.93 -7.26 -0.24
C VAL A 116 2.97 -6.11 0.07
N ALA A 117 2.99 -5.04 -0.73
CA ALA A 117 2.07 -3.91 -0.59
C ALA A 117 0.61 -4.34 -0.74
N PHE A 118 0.32 -5.21 -1.72
CA PHE A 118 -1.02 -5.74 -1.94
C PHE A 118 -1.52 -6.52 -0.73
N ILE A 119 -0.75 -7.51 -0.26
CA ILE A 119 -1.12 -8.34 0.89
C ILE A 119 -1.34 -7.48 2.14
N ASN A 120 -0.47 -6.51 2.40
CA ASN A 120 -0.56 -5.65 3.58
C ASN A 120 -1.70 -4.62 3.48
N GLY A 121 -1.97 -4.11 2.28
CA GLY A 121 -2.96 -3.06 2.04
C GLY A 121 -4.40 -3.54 1.87
N MET A 122 -4.66 -4.82 1.66
CA MET A 122 -6.01 -5.34 1.42
C MET A 122 -6.96 -5.26 2.63
N GLY A 123 -6.43 -5.33 3.86
CA GLY A 123 -7.23 -5.27 5.10
C GLY A 123 -8.02 -6.53 5.47
N TYR A 124 -8.08 -7.56 4.62
CA TYR A 124 -8.70 -8.85 4.93
C TYR A 124 -7.68 -9.81 5.54
N GLU A 125 -7.69 -9.95 6.87
CA GLU A 125 -6.64 -10.68 7.59
C GLU A 125 -6.53 -12.15 7.15
N GLU A 126 -7.66 -12.83 6.96
CA GLU A 126 -7.66 -14.26 6.58
C GLU A 126 -7.15 -14.46 5.15
N THR A 127 -7.63 -13.67 4.20
CA THR A 127 -7.13 -13.68 2.82
C THR A 127 -5.64 -13.33 2.76
N ALA A 128 -5.18 -12.37 3.55
CA ALA A 128 -3.76 -12.01 3.62
C ALA A 128 -2.89 -13.15 4.18
N ARG A 129 -3.37 -13.89 5.19
CA ARG A 129 -2.67 -15.09 5.70
C ARG A 129 -2.54 -16.16 4.64
N LEU A 130 -3.62 -16.45 3.91
CA LEU A 130 -3.62 -17.44 2.83
C LEU A 130 -2.64 -17.07 1.70
N LEU A 131 -2.66 -15.81 1.25
CA LEU A 131 -1.73 -15.35 0.21
C LEU A 131 -0.26 -15.38 0.65
N ARG A 132 0.03 -15.13 1.94
CA ARG A 132 1.40 -15.27 2.47
C ARG A 132 1.86 -16.72 2.44
N ALA A 133 0.94 -17.68 2.57
CA ALA A 133 1.25 -19.11 2.47
C ALA A 133 1.46 -19.54 1.01
N THR A 134 0.63 -19.07 0.08
CA THR A 134 0.74 -19.42 -1.36
C THR A 134 1.90 -18.75 -2.06
N LYS A 135 2.38 -17.59 -1.56
CA LYS A 135 3.50 -16.81 -2.11
C LYS A 135 3.35 -16.54 -3.62
N PRO A 136 2.35 -15.71 -4.00
CA PRO A 136 2.11 -15.41 -5.41
C PRO A 136 3.34 -14.76 -6.05
N VAL A 137 3.64 -15.18 -7.29
CA VAL A 137 4.83 -14.77 -8.04
C VAL A 137 4.78 -13.30 -8.44
N ASP A 138 3.59 -12.82 -8.81
CA ASP A 138 3.37 -11.46 -9.28
C ASP A 138 2.10 -10.85 -8.69
N LEU A 139 1.95 -9.53 -8.87
CA LEU A 139 0.80 -8.79 -8.35
C LEU A 139 -0.54 -9.26 -8.93
N THR A 140 -0.54 -9.74 -10.18
CA THR A 140 -1.78 -10.16 -10.86
C THR A 140 -2.25 -11.52 -10.36
N ALA A 141 -1.33 -12.45 -10.10
CA ALA A 141 -1.56 -13.73 -9.46
C ALA A 141 -2.11 -13.50 -8.05
N ALA A 142 -1.49 -12.62 -7.27
CA ALA A 142 -1.97 -12.26 -5.93
C ALA A 142 -3.43 -11.75 -5.96
N ALA A 143 -3.76 -10.89 -6.92
CA ALA A 143 -5.13 -10.37 -7.07
C ALA A 143 -6.13 -11.46 -7.49
N LYS A 144 -5.75 -12.38 -8.38
CA LYS A 144 -6.61 -13.50 -8.80
C LYS A 144 -6.84 -14.49 -7.66
N GLU A 145 -5.81 -14.82 -6.91
CA GLU A 145 -5.90 -15.68 -5.73
C GLU A 145 -6.79 -15.05 -4.65
N ALA A 146 -6.67 -13.74 -4.40
CA ALA A 146 -7.55 -13.02 -3.47
C ALA A 146 -9.02 -13.12 -3.88
N ILE A 147 -9.32 -12.98 -5.18
CA ILE A 147 -10.68 -13.14 -5.72
C ILE A 147 -11.18 -14.57 -5.52
N TRP A 148 -10.31 -15.58 -5.72
CA TRP A 148 -10.66 -16.97 -5.54
C TRP A 148 -10.98 -17.29 -4.07
N VAL A 149 -10.10 -16.89 -3.16
CA VAL A 149 -10.27 -17.05 -1.69
C VAL A 149 -11.55 -16.38 -1.21
N GLN A 150 -11.82 -15.14 -1.64
CA GLN A 150 -13.04 -14.45 -1.23
C GLN A 150 -14.32 -15.13 -1.75
N ARG A 151 -14.25 -15.82 -2.90
CA ARG A 151 -15.40 -16.57 -3.45
C ARG A 151 -15.60 -17.92 -2.76
N SER A 152 -14.52 -18.60 -2.36
CA SER A 152 -14.61 -19.84 -1.59
C SER A 152 -15.13 -19.60 -0.18
N ASP A 153 -14.70 -18.50 0.46
CA ASP A 153 -15.16 -18.12 1.80
C ASP A 153 -16.57 -17.49 1.77
N GLY A 154 -16.91 -16.80 0.67
CA GLY A 154 -18.22 -16.18 0.44
C GLY A 154 -19.40 -17.15 0.32
N ALA A 155 -19.15 -18.47 0.23
CA ALA A 155 -20.20 -19.47 0.41
C ALA A 155 -20.66 -19.60 1.88
N SER A 156 -19.93 -19.01 2.83
CA SER A 156 -20.21 -19.07 4.27
C SER A 156 -20.65 -17.74 4.89
N GLN A 157 -20.72 -16.65 4.13
CA GLN A 157 -21.11 -15.34 4.65
C GLN A 157 -22.37 -14.81 3.93
N PRO A 158 -23.57 -14.91 4.54
CA PRO A 158 -24.73 -14.22 4.00
C PRO A 158 -24.45 -12.71 3.96
N PRO A 159 -25.02 -11.97 2.99
CA PRO A 159 -24.89 -10.52 2.96
C PRO A 159 -25.33 -9.98 4.32
N PRO A 160 -24.68 -8.93 4.87
CA PRO A 160 -25.15 -8.30 6.09
C PRO A 160 -26.58 -7.84 5.82
N LEU A 161 -27.54 -8.56 6.41
CA LEU A 161 -28.92 -8.11 6.46
C LEU A 161 -28.90 -6.70 7.06
N PRO A 162 -29.66 -5.75 6.51
CA PRO A 162 -29.80 -4.45 7.14
C PRO A 162 -30.23 -4.71 8.58
N LEU A 163 -29.40 -4.31 9.54
CA LEU A 163 -29.80 -4.28 10.95
C LEU A 163 -31.03 -3.38 11.02
N GLU A 164 -32.17 -4.04 11.17
CA GLU A 164 -33.49 -3.49 11.35
C GLU A 164 -33.43 -2.35 12.37
N ARG A 165 -33.65 -1.14 11.85
CA ARG A 165 -33.73 0.09 12.62
C ARG A 165 -34.88 -0.08 13.61
N GLY A 166 -34.52 -0.20 14.88
CA GLY A 166 -35.43 -0.46 15.98
C GLY A 166 -36.68 0.44 15.98
N LYS A 167 -37.82 -0.23 16.16
CA LYS A 167 -38.98 0.19 16.95
C LYS A 167 -39.41 1.65 16.79
N ARG A 168 -40.44 1.87 15.96
CA ARG A 168 -41.55 2.75 16.36
C ARG A 168 -42.85 1.97 16.31
N ARG A 169 -43.50 1.98 17.47
CA ARG A 169 -44.73 1.26 17.81
C ARG A 169 -45.85 1.68 16.86
N ARG A 170 -46.55 0.68 16.31
CA ARG A 170 -47.89 0.81 15.76
C ARG A 170 -48.85 1.17 16.90
N THR A 171 -49.33 2.40 16.91
CA THR A 171 -50.63 2.76 17.51
C THR A 171 -51.21 3.90 16.67
N ASP A 172 -52.37 3.61 16.10
CA ASP A 172 -53.52 4.49 15.89
C ASP A 172 -53.30 5.89 15.28
N MET A 173 -53.78 6.07 14.05
CA MET A 173 -54.76 7.11 13.72
C MET A 173 -55.42 6.78 12.37
N ARG A 174 -56.74 6.57 12.42
CA ARG A 174 -57.66 6.65 11.28
C ARG A 174 -57.98 8.13 11.02
N ASN A 175 -58.33 8.42 9.77
CA ASN A 175 -58.96 9.63 9.21
C ASN A 175 -58.10 10.77 8.65
N ALA A 176 -58.16 10.84 7.30
CA ALA A 176 -58.48 12.00 6.45
C ALA A 176 -57.35 12.99 6.05
N PRO A 177 -57.55 13.80 4.99
CA PRO A 177 -58.04 13.48 3.64
C PRO A 177 -57.09 13.99 2.53
N SER A 178 -57.45 13.69 1.27
CA SER A 178 -56.79 14.15 0.04
C SER A 178 -56.44 15.65 0.03
N ALA A 179 -55.18 15.96 -0.27
CA ALA A 179 -54.76 17.24 -0.82
C ALA A 179 -53.65 16.98 -1.84
N GLY A 180 -53.95 17.21 -3.11
CA GLY A 180 -52.97 17.16 -4.19
C GLY A 180 -52.06 18.40 -4.16
N TYR A 181 -50.83 18.23 -4.61
CA TYR A 181 -50.22 19.10 -5.60
C TYR A 181 -48.97 18.44 -6.17
N THR A 182 -48.83 18.65 -7.46
CA THR A 182 -47.74 18.31 -8.36
C THR A 182 -46.39 18.84 -7.88
N THR A 183 -45.35 18.01 -7.92
CA THR A 183 -44.02 18.42 -8.43
C THR A 183 -43.35 17.21 -9.06
N GLN A 184 -43.14 17.32 -10.37
CA GLN A 184 -42.51 16.32 -11.21
C GLN A 184 -41.01 16.24 -10.85
N LEU A 185 -40.54 15.08 -10.39
CA LEU A 185 -39.13 14.70 -10.52
C LEU A 185 -39.04 13.57 -11.56
N PRO A 186 -38.19 13.67 -12.59
CA PRO A 186 -38.09 12.65 -13.61
C PRO A 186 -37.52 11.35 -13.02
N PRO A 187 -38.15 10.18 -13.23
CA PRO A 187 -37.52 8.93 -12.88
C PRO A 187 -36.30 8.73 -13.79
N ARG A 188 -35.13 8.63 -13.16
CA ARG A 188 -33.88 8.20 -13.78
C ARG A 188 -34.16 6.99 -14.68
N LYS A 189 -33.83 7.12 -15.97
CA LYS A 189 -33.82 6.01 -16.94
C LYS A 189 -32.98 4.85 -16.40
N ARG A 190 -33.63 3.90 -15.72
CA ARG A 190 -33.11 2.55 -15.58
C ARG A 190 -33.44 1.82 -16.87
N THR A 191 -32.39 1.49 -17.59
CA THR A 191 -32.40 0.86 -18.88
C THR A 191 -32.97 -0.56 -18.81
N ARG A 192 -34.04 -0.79 -19.57
CA ARG A 192 -34.34 -2.01 -20.35
C ARG A 192 -34.07 -3.37 -19.69
N ARG A 193 -34.68 -3.69 -18.53
CA ARG A 193 -34.86 -5.11 -18.16
C ARG A 193 -35.98 -5.51 -17.20
N ASP A 194 -36.92 -4.60 -16.86
CA ASP A 194 -37.98 -4.90 -15.87
C ASP A 194 -39.40 -4.52 -16.34
N SER A 195 -39.78 -4.85 -17.58
CA SER A 195 -41.20 -4.99 -17.86
C SER A 195 -41.60 -6.42 -17.48
N GLY A 196 -42.00 -6.63 -16.23
CA GLY A 196 -42.56 -7.89 -15.71
C GLY A 196 -43.89 -8.30 -16.37
N SER A 197 -44.08 -7.91 -17.63
CA SER A 197 -45.17 -8.30 -18.51
C SER A 197 -44.74 -9.48 -19.38
N CYS A 198 -45.67 -10.41 -19.53
CA CYS A 198 -45.51 -11.56 -20.39
C CYS A 198 -45.31 -11.14 -21.85
N TYR A 199 -44.28 -11.63 -22.53
CA TYR A 199 -44.07 -11.33 -23.96
C TYR A 199 -45.15 -11.91 -24.89
N THR A 200 -45.98 -12.84 -24.41
CA THR A 200 -47.04 -13.49 -25.20
C THR A 200 -48.39 -12.78 -25.09
N CYS A 201 -48.75 -12.29 -23.90
CA CYS A 201 -50.07 -11.66 -23.69
C CYS A 201 -49.99 -10.22 -23.13
N HIS A 202 -48.78 -9.72 -22.89
CA HIS A 202 -48.46 -8.41 -22.34
C HIS A 202 -49.06 -8.10 -20.96
N LYS A 203 -49.65 -9.11 -20.28
CA LYS A 203 -50.13 -8.98 -18.89
C LYS A 203 -48.99 -9.15 -17.90
N PHE A 204 -49.07 -8.44 -16.77
CA PHE A 204 -48.11 -8.53 -15.67
C PHE A 204 -48.35 -9.76 -14.79
N GLY A 205 -47.31 -10.21 -14.09
CA GLY A 205 -47.41 -11.29 -13.10
C GLY A 205 -46.99 -12.69 -13.58
N HIS A 206 -46.59 -12.85 -14.85
CA HIS A 206 -45.98 -14.08 -15.36
C HIS A 206 -45.06 -13.79 -16.56
N TYR A 207 -44.08 -14.66 -16.80
CA TYR A 207 -43.22 -14.60 -18.00
C TYR A 207 -43.79 -15.45 -19.14
N ALA A 208 -43.31 -15.25 -20.37
CA ALA A 208 -43.82 -15.94 -21.58
C ALA A 208 -43.85 -17.48 -21.47
N ARG A 209 -42.92 -18.07 -20.72
CA ARG A 209 -42.85 -19.52 -20.47
C ARG A 209 -43.96 -20.04 -19.54
N ALA A 210 -44.54 -19.15 -18.72
CA ALA A 210 -45.64 -19.46 -17.81
C ALA A 210 -46.96 -18.83 -18.29
N CYS A 211 -47.06 -18.48 -19.58
CA CYS A 211 -48.26 -17.84 -20.10
C CYS A 211 -49.41 -18.84 -20.24
N PRO A 212 -50.54 -18.67 -19.52
CA PRO A 212 -51.65 -19.61 -19.61
C PRO A 212 -52.27 -19.66 -21.01
N LYS A 213 -52.15 -18.56 -21.80
CA LYS A 213 -52.60 -18.54 -23.20
C LYS A 213 -51.78 -19.44 -24.13
N ARG A 214 -50.56 -19.82 -23.77
CA ARG A 214 -49.70 -20.67 -24.61
C ARG A 214 -50.07 -22.15 -24.53
N TRP A 215 -50.80 -22.55 -23.50
CA TRP A 215 -51.31 -23.92 -23.30
C TRP A 215 -52.84 -24.03 -23.47
N GLY A 216 -53.49 -22.98 -23.97
CA GLY A 216 -54.91 -23.04 -24.33
C GLY A 216 -55.11 -23.78 -25.64
N SER A 217 -55.50 -25.04 -25.57
CA SER A 217 -56.28 -25.73 -26.61
C SER A 217 -57.60 -24.96 -26.85
N PRO A 218 -58.19 -25.04 -28.07
CA PRO A 218 -59.20 -24.10 -28.58
C PRO A 218 -60.45 -23.93 -27.71
#